data_AF-A0A851HKD7-F1
#
_entry.id   AF-A0A851HKD7-F1
#
_cell.length_a   1.000
_cell.length_b   1.000
_cell.length_c   1.000
_cell.angle_alpha   90.00
_cell.angle_beta   90.00
_cell.angle_gamma   90.00
#
_symmetry.space_group_name_H-M   'P 1'
#
loop_
_entity.id
_entity.type
_entity.pdbx_description
1 polymer ?
#
loop_
_entity_poly.entity_id
_entity_poly.type
_entity_poly.pdbx_seq_one_letter_code
_entity_poly.pdbx_strand_id
1 'polypeptide(L)'
;MKPQFSEFTYGYTVVEELTRNYRFTAVPTFPTLIEEGRDGGGYDVQVEIQGLPFFLQFKRSDYLGRSNAKYHHVFGSSYYRFNLHALRHSKQHNLLIHLERCGNPVFYVAPKFHTNVELHNNYFSRSVARNSIWVAPTEIGNLPDDDEHSICFNQSESQVYFCSEPKPVEHRMSFKTDALERYVSIFKERNGYRQFHKDNWEELYDQMLYVFQKHDSLGFGKLSRYLDEDENVITKTAKLSRLAFGADMVVYES
;
A
#
# COMPACT_ATOMS: atom_id res chain seq x y z
N MET A 1 -2.46 -19.60 -12.15
CA MET A 1 -1.41 -19.06 -13.02
C MET A 1 -0.74 -17.92 -12.27
N LYS A 2 0.59 -17.90 -12.21
CA LYS A 2 1.34 -16.79 -11.62
C LYS A 2 1.37 -15.61 -12.61
N PRO A 3 1.42 -14.36 -12.14
CA PRO A 3 1.53 -13.22 -13.04
C PRO A 3 2.91 -13.17 -13.71
N GLN A 4 2.95 -12.73 -14.97
CA GLN A 4 4.13 -12.74 -15.85
C GLN A 4 5.09 -11.57 -15.62
N PHE A 5 4.75 -10.67 -14.71
CA PHE A 5 5.53 -9.51 -14.32
C PHE A 5 5.86 -9.54 -12.82
N SER A 6 6.91 -8.79 -12.45
CA SER A 6 7.34 -8.64 -11.06
C SER A 6 6.44 -7.65 -10.29
N GLU A 7 6.46 -7.73 -8.96
CA GLU A 7 5.77 -6.76 -8.10
C GLU A 7 6.34 -5.36 -8.29
N PHE A 8 7.66 -5.26 -8.48
CA PHE A 8 8.36 -4.01 -8.76
C PHE A 8 7.88 -3.37 -10.06
N THR A 9 7.85 -4.13 -11.16
CA THR A 9 7.37 -3.63 -12.46
C THR A 9 5.94 -3.13 -12.33
N TYR A 10 5.06 -3.88 -11.68
CA TYR A 10 3.68 -3.49 -11.46
C TYR A 10 3.57 -2.22 -10.60
N GLY A 11 4.24 -2.18 -9.44
CA GLY A 11 4.23 -1.03 -8.54
C GLY A 11 4.70 0.25 -9.23
N TYR A 12 5.80 0.16 -10.01
CA TYR A 12 6.26 1.27 -10.83
C TYR A 12 5.18 1.78 -11.80
N THR A 13 4.51 0.88 -12.53
CA THR A 13 3.45 1.30 -13.46
C THR A 13 2.26 1.95 -12.78
N VAL A 14 1.92 1.54 -11.56
CA VAL A 14 0.87 2.20 -10.77
C VAL A 14 1.34 3.60 -10.35
N VAL A 15 2.52 3.73 -9.74
CA VAL A 15 3.04 5.03 -9.28
C VAL A 15 3.23 6.02 -10.42
N GLU A 16 3.73 5.56 -11.58
CA GLU A 16 3.85 6.40 -12.77
C GLU A 16 2.49 6.89 -13.26
N GLU A 17 1.48 6.01 -13.29
CA GLU A 17 0.12 6.40 -13.69
C GLU A 17 -0.49 7.39 -12.71
N LEU A 18 -0.29 7.17 -11.39
CA LEU A 18 -0.74 8.07 -10.33
C LEU A 18 -0.13 9.46 -10.49
N THR A 19 1.18 9.55 -10.71
CA THR A 19 1.87 10.85 -10.82
C THR A 19 1.56 11.61 -12.11
N ARG A 20 1.23 10.89 -13.19
CA ARG A 20 0.93 11.54 -14.48
C ARG A 20 -0.53 11.91 -14.69
N ASN A 21 -1.45 11.13 -14.14
CA ASN A 21 -2.88 11.25 -14.44
C ASN A 21 -3.72 11.67 -13.24
N TYR A 22 -3.13 11.68 -12.05
CA TYR A 22 -3.77 12.07 -10.81
C TYR A 22 -2.86 13.08 -10.10
N ARG A 23 -3.41 13.80 -9.12
CA ARG A 23 -2.67 14.82 -8.35
C ARG A 23 -1.72 14.20 -7.33
N PHE A 24 -1.04 13.10 -7.68
CA PHE A 24 -0.04 12.50 -6.82
C PHE A 24 1.35 13.02 -7.16
N THR A 25 2.11 13.38 -6.14
CA THR A 25 3.57 13.44 -6.20
C THR A 25 4.13 12.21 -5.51
N ALA A 26 5.15 11.59 -6.09
CA ALA A 26 5.84 10.49 -5.45
C ALA A 26 7.16 10.99 -4.87
N VAL A 27 7.55 10.44 -3.72
CA VAL A 27 8.94 10.49 -3.26
C VAL A 27 9.55 9.15 -3.69
N PRO A 28 10.12 9.03 -4.90
CA PRO A 28 10.65 7.74 -5.36
C PRO A 28 11.93 7.43 -4.57
N THR A 29 11.82 6.69 -3.47
CA THR A 29 12.99 6.04 -2.85
C THR A 29 13.17 4.65 -3.46
N PHE A 30 13.63 4.63 -4.70
CA PHE A 30 14.29 3.42 -5.21
C PHE A 30 15.71 3.42 -4.63
N PRO A 31 16.14 2.40 -3.86
CA PRO A 31 17.50 2.36 -3.37
C PRO A 31 18.44 2.14 -4.56
N THR A 32 18.95 3.24 -5.10
CA THR A 32 20.19 3.30 -5.85
C THR A 32 20.99 4.46 -5.27
N LEU A 33 22.17 4.16 -4.74
CA LEU A 33 23.23 5.12 -4.43
C LEU A 33 23.41 6.06 -5.62
N ILE A 34 22.93 7.30 -5.52
CA ILE A 34 23.37 8.54 -6.19
C ILE A 34 22.30 9.60 -5.89
N GLU A 35 22.54 10.33 -4.81
CA GLU A 35 22.45 11.79 -4.68
C GLU A 35 22.52 12.15 -3.18
N GLU A 36 23.59 11.71 -2.53
CA GLU A 36 24.13 12.39 -1.34
C GLU A 36 25.17 13.38 -1.86
N GLY A 37 24.86 14.67 -1.76
CA GLY A 37 25.78 15.69 -2.23
C GLY A 37 25.15 17.06 -2.42
N ARG A 38 24.47 17.59 -1.39
CA ARG A 38 24.47 19.04 -1.16
C ARG A 38 24.71 19.29 0.31
N ASP A 39 25.92 19.77 0.59
CA ASP A 39 26.35 20.35 1.85
C ASP A 39 25.31 21.37 2.37
N GLY A 40 25.02 21.27 3.67
CA GLY A 40 24.63 22.40 4.49
C GLY A 40 23.13 22.69 4.53
N GLY A 41 22.50 22.30 5.64
CA GLY A 41 21.18 22.80 5.98
C GLY A 41 20.59 22.13 7.21
N GLY A 42 21.17 22.36 8.39
CA GLY A 42 20.41 22.23 9.63
C GLY A 42 19.27 23.23 9.59
N TYR A 43 18.09 22.78 9.18
CA TYR A 43 16.85 23.56 9.23
C TYR A 43 15.99 23.00 10.36
N ASP A 44 15.96 23.73 11.49
CA ASP A 44 14.89 23.65 12.51
C ASP A 44 13.61 24.30 11.96
N VAL A 45 13.14 23.81 10.81
CA VAL A 45 11.88 24.22 10.20
C VAL A 45 11.09 22.96 9.90
N GLN A 46 10.00 22.76 10.65
CA GLN A 46 9.05 21.67 10.38
C GLN A 46 8.64 21.72 8.90
N VAL A 47 8.92 20.64 8.17
CA VAL A 47 8.62 20.60 6.74
C VAL A 47 7.17 20.18 6.57
N GLU A 48 6.32 21.10 6.12
CA GLU A 48 4.90 20.81 5.86
C GLU A 48 4.74 19.80 4.72
N ILE A 49 3.75 18.93 4.87
CA ILE A 49 3.32 17.99 3.83
C ILE A 49 2.31 18.71 2.94
N GLN A 50 2.68 18.98 1.70
CA GLN A 50 1.78 19.56 0.71
C GLN A 50 0.85 18.49 0.11
N GLY A 51 -0.09 18.00 0.92
CA GLY A 51 -1.09 17.02 0.51
C GLY A 51 -1.31 15.91 1.54
N LEU A 52 -1.89 14.80 1.09
CA LEU A 52 -2.21 13.64 1.91
C LEU A 52 -1.32 12.44 1.53
N PRO A 53 -0.43 11.95 2.40
CA PRO A 53 0.36 10.76 2.14
C PRO A 53 -0.49 9.49 2.07
N PHE A 54 -0.33 8.72 1.01
CA PHE A 54 -0.89 7.38 0.80
C PHE A 54 0.23 6.34 0.91
N PHE A 55 -0.07 5.24 1.57
CA PHE A 55 0.85 4.12 1.78
C PHE A 55 0.36 2.90 0.99
N LEU A 56 1.08 2.54 -0.06
CA LEU A 56 0.67 1.52 -1.03
C LEU A 56 1.56 0.29 -0.91
N GLN A 57 0.99 -0.81 -0.44
CA GLN A 57 1.64 -2.11 -0.51
C GLN A 57 1.23 -2.84 -1.79
N PHE A 58 2.13 -2.86 -2.76
CA PHE A 58 1.90 -3.58 -4.00
C PHE A 58 1.92 -5.09 -3.77
N LYS A 59 1.07 -5.79 -4.52
CA LYS A 59 0.98 -7.24 -4.54
C LYS A 59 0.88 -7.75 -5.97
N ARG A 60 1.28 -9.00 -6.14
CA ARG A 60 1.04 -9.78 -7.35
C ARG A 60 -0.23 -10.63 -7.18
N SER A 61 -1.06 -10.66 -8.22
CA SER A 61 -2.27 -11.47 -8.24
C SER A 61 -2.07 -12.77 -9.02
N ASP A 62 -2.23 -13.91 -8.36
CA ASP A 62 -2.41 -15.19 -9.01
C ASP A 62 -3.78 -15.22 -9.70
N TYR A 63 -3.84 -15.74 -10.93
CA TYR A 63 -5.11 -15.99 -11.63
C TYR A 63 -5.54 -17.45 -11.50
N LEU A 64 -6.76 -17.69 -11.02
CA LEU A 64 -7.33 -19.01 -10.75
C LEU A 64 -8.54 -19.24 -11.65
N GLY A 65 -8.28 -19.72 -12.87
CA GLY A 65 -9.31 -19.92 -13.90
C GLY A 65 -9.83 -21.35 -14.08
N ARG A 66 -9.35 -22.32 -13.30
CA ARG A 66 -9.79 -23.73 -13.41
C ARG A 66 -10.88 -24.01 -12.39
N SER A 67 -11.85 -24.87 -12.76
CA SER A 67 -12.97 -25.27 -11.91
C SER A 67 -12.56 -26.00 -10.63
N ASN A 68 -11.36 -26.59 -10.61
CA ASN A 68 -10.79 -27.25 -9.42
C ASN A 68 -10.05 -26.30 -8.47
N ALA A 69 -10.05 -24.99 -8.74
CA ALA A 69 -9.44 -24.02 -7.83
C ALA A 69 -10.21 -23.97 -6.49
N LYS A 70 -9.48 -23.87 -5.37
CA LYS A 70 -10.01 -24.02 -3.99
C LYS A 70 -11.34 -23.30 -3.76
N TYR A 71 -11.43 -22.03 -4.15
CA TYR A 71 -12.62 -21.19 -3.93
C TYR A 71 -13.50 -21.01 -5.17
N HIS A 72 -13.34 -21.81 -6.23
CA HIS A 72 -14.15 -21.68 -7.45
C HIS A 72 -15.65 -21.79 -7.17
N HIS A 73 -16.05 -22.62 -6.20
CA HIS A 73 -17.45 -22.76 -5.77
C HIS A 73 -18.03 -21.48 -5.13
N VAL A 74 -17.18 -20.61 -4.57
CA VAL A 74 -17.59 -19.32 -3.97
C VAL A 74 -17.81 -18.26 -5.06
N PHE A 75 -16.93 -18.23 -6.06
CA PHE A 75 -16.95 -17.23 -7.14
C PHE A 75 -17.81 -17.63 -8.34
N GLY A 76 -18.10 -18.94 -8.50
CA GLY A 76 -18.79 -19.49 -9.67
C GLY A 76 -18.04 -19.32 -11.00
N SER A 77 -16.84 -18.75 -10.98
CA SER A 77 -16.06 -18.33 -12.14
C SER A 77 -14.58 -18.16 -11.77
N SER A 78 -13.77 -17.68 -12.72
CA SER A 78 -12.37 -17.36 -12.46
C SER A 78 -12.21 -16.19 -11.49
N TYR A 79 -11.16 -16.25 -10.69
CA TYR A 79 -10.87 -15.24 -9.69
C TYR A 79 -9.37 -15.00 -9.57
N TYR A 80 -9.02 -13.89 -8.95
CA TYR A 80 -7.66 -13.51 -8.61
C TYR A 80 -7.42 -13.69 -7.12
N ARG A 81 -6.15 -13.86 -6.75
CA ARG A 81 -5.74 -14.00 -5.36
C ARG A 81 -4.37 -13.39 -5.12
N PHE A 82 -4.22 -12.62 -4.04
CA PHE A 82 -2.90 -12.34 -3.46
C PHE A 82 -2.83 -12.85 -2.03
N ASN A 83 -1.62 -13.26 -1.61
CA ASN A 83 -1.38 -13.77 -0.28
C ASN A 83 -1.03 -12.64 0.69
N LEU A 84 -1.45 -12.79 1.94
CA LEU A 84 -0.98 -12.01 3.07
C LEU A 84 0.13 -12.80 3.75
N HIS A 85 1.15 -12.12 4.27
CA HIS A 85 2.18 -12.80 5.04
C HIS A 85 1.57 -13.32 6.35
N ALA A 86 1.84 -14.59 6.64
CA ALA A 86 1.47 -15.22 7.90
C ALA A 86 2.13 -14.49 9.08
N LEU A 87 1.41 -14.38 10.20
CA LEU A 87 1.86 -13.64 11.39
C LEU A 87 3.19 -14.17 11.95
N ARG A 88 3.41 -15.49 11.91
CA ARG A 88 4.69 -16.14 12.25
C ARG A 88 5.90 -15.66 11.45
N HIS A 89 5.69 -15.08 10.27
CA HIS A 89 6.76 -14.62 9.38
C HIS A 89 6.86 -13.10 9.31
N SER A 90 5.77 -12.38 9.57
CA SER A 90 5.76 -10.93 9.43
C SER A 90 4.68 -10.26 10.26
N LYS A 91 5.05 -9.16 10.91
CA LYS A 91 4.13 -8.26 11.62
C LYS A 91 3.55 -7.17 10.72
N GLN A 92 3.89 -7.20 9.43
CA GLN A 92 3.57 -6.15 8.46
C GLN A 92 2.08 -5.82 8.37
N HIS A 93 1.20 -6.83 8.40
CA HIS A 93 -0.23 -6.57 8.34
C HIS A 93 -0.73 -5.74 9.56
N ASN A 94 -0.24 -6.06 10.76
CA ASN A 94 -0.58 -5.33 11.99
C ASN A 94 -0.03 -3.89 11.98
N LEU A 95 1.18 -3.71 11.42
CA LEU A 95 1.77 -2.39 11.20
C LEU A 95 0.88 -1.54 10.28
N LEU A 96 0.43 -2.10 9.15
CA LEU A 96 -0.44 -1.41 8.19
C LEU A 96 -1.82 -1.07 8.77
N ILE A 97 -2.44 -1.98 9.54
CA ILE A 97 -3.69 -1.69 10.27
C ILE A 97 -3.50 -0.52 11.24
N HIS A 98 -2.41 -0.53 12.01
CA HIS A 98 -2.16 0.51 13.01
C HIS A 98 -1.88 1.85 12.35
N LEU A 99 -1.10 1.88 11.26
CA LEU A 99 -0.84 3.08 10.48
C LEU A 99 -2.14 3.67 9.89
N GLU A 100 -3.04 2.82 9.38
CA GLU A 100 -4.35 3.26 8.88
C GLU A 100 -5.20 3.89 10.00
N ARG A 101 -5.22 3.26 11.19
CA ARG A 101 -5.94 3.77 12.37
C ARG A 101 -5.38 5.09 12.89
N CYS A 102 -4.09 5.34 12.65
CA CYS A 102 -3.45 6.63 12.90
C CYS A 102 -3.79 7.71 11.86
N GLY A 103 -4.80 7.49 11.00
CA GLY A 103 -5.33 8.53 10.13
C GLY A 103 -4.64 8.60 8.77
N ASN A 104 -3.94 7.54 8.35
CA ASN A 104 -3.26 7.50 7.06
C ASN A 104 -4.01 6.61 6.05
N PRO A 105 -4.19 7.02 4.78
CA PRO A 105 -4.66 6.13 3.73
C PRO A 105 -3.65 5.00 3.48
N VAL A 106 -4.03 3.77 3.77
CA VAL A 106 -3.18 2.57 3.58
C VAL A 106 -3.92 1.55 2.73
N PHE A 107 -3.25 0.99 1.71
CA PHE A 107 -3.86 0.04 0.80
C PHE A 107 -2.93 -1.10 0.40
N TYR A 108 -3.49 -2.30 0.31
CA TYR A 108 -3.00 -3.33 -0.58
C TYR A 108 -3.48 -3.01 -2.00
N VAL A 109 -2.55 -2.99 -2.96
CA VAL A 109 -2.85 -2.70 -4.37
C VAL A 109 -2.40 -3.89 -5.22
N ALA A 110 -3.34 -4.52 -5.93
CA ALA A 110 -3.06 -5.72 -6.71
C ALA A 110 -3.77 -5.71 -8.07
N PRO A 111 -3.15 -6.23 -9.15
CA PRO A 111 -3.74 -6.15 -10.49
C PRO A 111 -4.92 -7.11 -10.64
N LYS A 112 -5.91 -6.71 -11.45
CA LYS A 112 -7.00 -7.56 -11.94
C LYS A 112 -6.66 -8.22 -13.28
N PHE A 113 -5.37 -8.44 -13.51
CA PHE A 113 -4.76 -8.98 -14.72
C PHE A 113 -3.44 -9.65 -14.36
N HIS A 114 -2.89 -10.50 -15.25
CA HIS A 114 -1.72 -11.33 -14.90
C HIS A 114 -0.75 -11.58 -16.06
N THR A 115 -1.06 -11.17 -17.27
CA THR A 115 -0.18 -11.33 -18.44
C THR A 115 0.58 -10.05 -18.78
N ASN A 116 1.72 -10.18 -19.46
CA ASN A 116 2.49 -9.03 -19.93
C ASN A 116 1.74 -8.23 -21.00
N VAL A 117 0.91 -8.90 -21.81
CA VAL A 117 0.05 -8.22 -22.80
C VAL A 117 -1.00 -7.36 -22.12
N GLU A 118 -1.66 -7.87 -21.07
CA GLU A 118 -2.59 -7.06 -20.29
C GLU A 118 -1.89 -5.89 -19.59
N LEU A 119 -0.71 -6.11 -18.99
CA LEU A 119 0.06 -5.02 -18.38
C LEU A 119 0.41 -3.94 -19.41
N HIS A 120 0.91 -4.33 -20.58
CA HIS A 120 1.23 -3.42 -21.68
C HIS A 120 -0.01 -2.60 -22.09
N ASN A 121 -1.13 -3.28 -22.38
CA ASN A 121 -2.37 -2.61 -22.78
C ASN A 121 -2.87 -1.64 -21.70
N ASN A 122 -2.82 -2.05 -20.43
CA ASN A 122 -3.27 -1.20 -19.32
C ASN A 122 -2.36 0.02 -19.13
N TYR A 123 -1.04 -0.16 -19.25
CA TYR A 123 -0.04 0.90 -19.13
C TYR A 123 -0.23 1.98 -20.21
N PHE A 124 -0.26 1.58 -21.48
CA PHE A 124 -0.46 2.54 -22.58
C PHE A 124 -1.85 3.19 -22.56
N SER A 125 -2.85 2.50 -22.01
CA SER A 125 -4.21 3.04 -21.85
C SER A 125 -4.43 3.81 -20.55
N ARG A 126 -3.38 4.04 -19.73
CA ARG A 126 -3.44 4.77 -18.44
C ARG A 126 -4.53 4.21 -17.54
N SER A 127 -4.47 2.91 -17.32
CA SER A 127 -5.54 2.16 -16.68
C SER A 127 -5.11 1.04 -15.75
N VAL A 128 -3.83 0.99 -15.40
CA VAL A 128 -3.28 0.07 -14.42
C VAL A 128 -3.96 0.29 -13.07
N ALA A 129 -4.10 1.54 -12.61
CA ALA A 129 -4.65 1.83 -11.29
C ALA A 129 -6.14 1.46 -11.21
N ARG A 130 -6.94 1.78 -12.25
CA ARG A 130 -8.36 1.40 -12.33
C ARG A 130 -8.57 -0.11 -12.53
N ASN A 131 -7.62 -0.78 -13.19
CA ASN A 131 -7.60 -2.24 -13.36
C ASN A 131 -6.80 -2.93 -12.24
N SER A 132 -6.75 -2.31 -11.07
CA SER A 132 -6.26 -2.88 -9.83
C SER A 132 -7.34 -2.82 -8.75
N ILE A 133 -7.30 -3.77 -7.82
CA ILE A 133 -8.08 -3.73 -6.58
C ILE A 133 -7.29 -3.01 -5.50
N TRP A 134 -8.00 -2.25 -4.67
CA TRP A 134 -7.44 -1.43 -3.59
C TRP A 134 -8.11 -1.79 -2.26
N VAL A 135 -7.46 -2.61 -1.44
CA VAL A 135 -8.06 -3.12 -0.20
C VAL A 135 -7.39 -2.49 1.00
N ALA A 136 -8.16 -1.80 1.85
CA ALA A 136 -7.60 -1.22 3.07
C ALA A 136 -7.36 -2.33 4.12
N PRO A 137 -6.24 -2.32 4.87
CA PRO A 137 -5.96 -3.33 5.89
C PRO A 137 -7.07 -3.47 6.94
N THR A 138 -7.72 -2.38 7.35
CA THR A 138 -8.84 -2.46 8.30
C THR A 138 -10.11 -3.09 7.75
N GLU A 139 -10.30 -3.12 6.42
CA GLU A 139 -11.41 -3.86 5.78
C GLU A 139 -11.21 -5.39 5.90
N ILE A 140 -9.94 -5.83 5.94
CA ILE A 140 -9.56 -7.22 6.17
C ILE A 140 -9.73 -7.57 7.66
N GLY A 141 -9.28 -6.67 8.55
CA GLY A 141 -9.22 -6.89 9.98
C GLY A 141 -8.00 -7.74 10.39
N ASN A 142 -7.86 -8.01 11.68
CA ASN A 142 -6.72 -8.80 12.17
C ASN A 142 -6.72 -10.22 11.57
N LEU A 143 -5.54 -10.73 11.27
CA LEU A 143 -5.39 -12.13 10.88
C LEU A 143 -5.76 -13.04 12.07
N PRO A 144 -6.55 -14.10 11.85
CA PRO A 144 -7.06 -14.95 12.93
C PRO A 144 -6.00 -15.88 13.53
N ASP A 145 -4.96 -16.22 12.78
CA ASP A 145 -3.96 -17.21 13.16
C ASP A 145 -2.61 -16.98 12.44
N ASP A 146 -1.67 -17.90 12.65
CA ASP A 146 -0.32 -17.89 12.08
C ASP A 146 -0.23 -18.58 10.71
N ASP A 147 -1.35 -18.92 10.07
CA ASP A 147 -1.36 -19.59 8.77
C ASP A 147 -1.38 -18.61 7.59
N GLU A 148 -1.27 -19.18 6.39
CA GLU A 148 -1.35 -18.40 5.16
C GLU A 148 -2.79 -17.98 4.88
N HIS A 149 -3.02 -16.68 4.87
CA HIS A 149 -4.27 -16.08 4.43
C HIS A 149 -4.11 -15.44 3.05
N SER A 150 -5.24 -15.25 2.39
CA SER A 150 -5.26 -14.60 1.08
C SER A 150 -6.49 -13.74 0.91
N ILE A 151 -6.37 -12.72 0.07
CA ILE A 151 -7.52 -11.99 -0.45
C ILE A 151 -7.82 -12.55 -1.83
N CYS A 152 -9.04 -13.05 -2.02
CA CYS A 152 -9.54 -13.50 -3.31
C CYS A 152 -10.61 -12.54 -3.82
N PHE A 153 -10.61 -12.27 -5.12
CA PHE A 153 -11.58 -11.36 -5.73
C PHE A 153 -11.86 -11.72 -7.18
N ASN A 154 -13.06 -11.42 -7.67
CA ASN A 154 -13.36 -11.51 -9.09
C ASN A 154 -12.93 -10.23 -9.83
N GLN A 155 -12.84 -10.30 -11.16
CA GLN A 155 -12.35 -9.18 -11.97
C GLN A 155 -13.25 -7.93 -11.90
N SER A 156 -14.54 -8.07 -11.58
CA SER A 156 -15.46 -6.96 -11.41
C SER A 156 -15.48 -6.35 -10.00
N GLU A 157 -14.74 -6.93 -9.05
CA GLU A 157 -14.73 -6.54 -7.62
C GLU A 157 -16.10 -6.65 -6.93
N SER A 158 -17.08 -7.33 -7.54
CA SER A 158 -18.39 -7.57 -6.91
C SER A 158 -18.33 -8.66 -5.84
N GLN A 159 -17.24 -9.44 -5.82
CA GLN A 159 -16.97 -10.46 -4.83
C GLN A 159 -15.52 -10.29 -4.36
N VAL A 160 -15.34 -9.91 -3.10
CA VAL A 160 -14.03 -9.79 -2.45
C VAL A 160 -14.11 -10.54 -1.12
N TYR A 161 -13.19 -11.48 -0.92
CA TYR A 161 -13.19 -12.38 0.23
C TYR A 161 -11.82 -12.45 0.87
N PHE A 162 -11.81 -12.43 2.21
CA PHE A 162 -10.71 -12.91 3.01
C PHE A 162 -10.82 -14.44 3.10
N CYS A 163 -9.77 -15.13 2.67
CA CYS A 163 -9.80 -16.55 2.35
C CYS A 163 -8.79 -17.36 3.18
N SER A 164 -9.25 -17.84 4.33
CA SER A 164 -8.88 -19.10 4.99
C SER A 164 -10.16 -19.91 5.21
N GLU A 165 -11.14 -19.26 5.85
CA GLU A 165 -12.57 -19.48 5.73
C GLU A 165 -13.17 -18.27 4.99
N PRO A 166 -13.87 -18.44 3.84
CA PRO A 166 -14.32 -17.32 3.02
C PRO A 166 -15.24 -16.35 3.78
N LYS A 167 -14.71 -15.18 4.12
CA LYS A 167 -15.46 -14.07 4.73
C LYS A 167 -15.52 -12.89 3.76
N PRO A 168 -16.70 -12.33 3.46
CA PRO A 168 -16.82 -11.18 2.58
C PRO A 168 -16.10 -9.98 3.21
N VAL A 169 -15.37 -9.24 2.38
CA VAL A 169 -14.72 -7.97 2.75
C VAL A 169 -15.59 -6.83 2.23
N GLU A 170 -15.97 -5.91 3.12
CA GLU A 170 -16.62 -4.67 2.71
C GLU A 170 -15.60 -3.78 1.99
N HIS A 171 -15.51 -3.94 0.68
CA HIS A 171 -14.59 -3.19 -0.16
C HIS A 171 -15.19 -1.81 -0.50
N ARG A 172 -14.59 -0.73 0.01
CA ARG A 172 -15.17 0.62 -0.07
C ARG A 172 -14.57 1.50 -1.16
N MET A 173 -13.41 1.14 -1.71
CA MET A 173 -12.64 2.00 -2.63
C MET A 173 -12.43 1.33 -3.98
N SER A 174 -13.06 1.87 -5.02
CA SER A 174 -12.75 1.56 -6.43
C SER A 174 -12.05 2.76 -7.05
N PHE A 175 -10.93 2.54 -7.72
CA PHE A 175 -10.09 3.62 -8.25
C PHE A 175 -10.63 4.21 -9.57
N LYS A 176 -11.23 5.41 -9.48
CA LYS A 176 -11.62 6.32 -10.58
C LYS A 176 -11.44 7.76 -10.07
N THR A 177 -11.13 8.76 -10.90
CA THR A 177 -10.81 10.13 -10.43
C THR A 177 -11.85 10.71 -9.46
N ASP A 178 -13.13 10.76 -9.86
CA ASP A 178 -14.23 11.20 -8.99
C ASP A 178 -14.34 10.35 -7.71
N ALA A 179 -14.03 9.06 -7.82
CA ALA A 179 -14.05 8.14 -6.69
C ALA A 179 -12.88 8.38 -5.73
N LEU A 180 -11.72 8.83 -6.21
CA LEU A 180 -10.56 9.16 -5.38
C LEU A 180 -10.80 10.46 -4.61
N GLU A 181 -11.26 11.53 -5.26
CA GLU A 181 -11.59 12.79 -4.59
C GLU A 181 -12.66 12.58 -3.52
N ARG A 182 -13.74 11.87 -3.88
CA ARG A 182 -14.80 11.48 -2.94
C ARG A 182 -14.27 10.62 -1.80
N TYR A 183 -13.37 9.67 -2.09
CA TYR A 183 -12.73 8.85 -1.06
C TYR A 183 -11.94 9.74 -0.09
N VAL A 184 -11.11 10.65 -0.60
CA VAL A 184 -10.31 11.56 0.23
C VAL A 184 -11.21 12.42 1.11
N SER A 185 -12.28 13.00 0.56
CA SER A 185 -13.25 13.77 1.35
C SER A 185 -13.85 12.92 2.48
N ILE A 186 -14.34 11.71 2.19
CA ILE A 186 -14.90 10.80 3.21
C ILE A 186 -13.83 10.34 4.21
N PHE A 187 -12.60 10.14 3.76
CA PHE A 187 -11.49 9.70 4.60
C PHE A 187 -11.12 10.77 5.63
N LYS A 188 -11.09 12.04 5.23
CA LYS A 188 -10.84 13.18 6.13
C LYS A 188 -11.89 13.33 7.23
N GLU A 189 -13.09 12.79 7.03
CA GLU A 189 -14.16 12.77 8.04
C GLU A 189 -13.98 11.66 9.09
N ARG A 190 -13.09 10.69 8.87
CA ARG A 190 -12.87 9.58 9.81
C ARG A 190 -12.21 10.10 11.10
N ASN A 191 -12.64 9.55 12.25
CA ASN A 191 -12.06 9.89 13.55
C ASN A 191 -10.54 9.73 13.60
N GLY A 192 -10.01 8.66 12.97
CA GLY A 192 -8.57 8.42 12.91
C GLY A 192 -7.81 9.58 12.23
N TYR A 193 -8.34 10.09 11.12
CA TYR A 193 -7.76 11.26 10.45
C TYR A 193 -7.84 12.50 11.34
N ARG A 194 -9.04 12.86 11.80
CA ARG A 194 -9.26 14.06 12.62
C ARG A 194 -8.45 14.10 13.90
N GLN A 195 -8.14 12.94 14.48
CA GLN A 195 -7.43 12.85 15.76
C GLN A 195 -5.92 12.69 15.61
N PHE A 196 -5.45 12.00 14.57
CA PHE A 196 -4.07 11.54 14.49
C PHE A 196 -3.33 11.97 13.22
N HIS A 197 -4.00 12.56 12.23
CA HIS A 197 -3.35 13.02 11.01
C HIS A 197 -2.25 14.04 11.32
N LYS A 198 -1.17 13.96 10.54
CA LYS A 198 0.03 14.78 10.66
C LYS A 198 0.22 15.58 9.39
N ASP A 199 0.42 16.88 9.57
CA ASP A 199 0.56 17.85 8.48
C ASP A 199 2.04 18.20 8.20
N ASN A 200 2.99 17.67 8.98
CA ASN A 200 4.43 17.82 8.76
C ASN A 200 5.16 16.47 8.77
N TRP A 201 6.31 16.43 8.09
CA TRP A 201 7.08 15.21 7.85
C TRP A 201 7.68 14.64 9.13
N GLU A 202 8.14 15.49 10.05
CA GLU A 202 8.71 15.07 11.33
C GLU A 202 7.68 14.32 12.18
N GLU A 203 6.47 14.87 12.33
CA GLU A 203 5.41 14.24 13.09
C GLU A 203 4.90 12.96 12.43
N LEU A 204 4.84 12.91 11.09
CA LEU A 204 4.50 11.68 10.37
C LEU A 204 5.56 10.60 10.59
N TYR A 205 6.84 10.96 10.48
CA TYR A 205 7.96 10.07 10.76
C TYR A 205 7.88 9.50 12.18
N ASP A 206 7.69 10.36 13.18
CA ASP A 206 7.57 9.96 14.59
C ASP A 206 6.36 9.06 14.83
N GLN A 207 5.24 9.36 14.18
CA GLN A 207 4.06 8.50 14.23
C GLN A 207 4.35 7.11 13.65
N MET A 208 4.98 7.04 12.48
CA MET A 208 5.35 5.77 11.85
C MET A 208 6.34 4.99 12.71
N LEU A 209 7.30 5.69 13.31
CA LEU A 209 8.29 5.11 14.20
C LEU A 209 7.64 4.54 15.47
N TYR A 210 6.72 5.29 16.07
CA TYR A 210 5.91 4.82 17.19
C TYR A 210 5.12 3.56 16.82
N VAL A 211 4.44 3.55 15.66
CA VAL A 211 3.72 2.38 15.18
C VAL A 211 4.66 1.19 15.04
N PHE A 212 5.84 1.38 14.43
CA PHE A 212 6.82 0.33 14.25
C PHE A 212 7.32 -0.23 15.57
N GLN A 213 7.81 0.62 16.48
CA GLN A 213 8.35 0.21 17.77
C GLN A 213 7.34 -0.52 18.66
N LYS A 214 6.05 -0.13 18.58
CA LYS A 214 4.97 -0.78 19.32
C LYS A 214 4.76 -2.24 18.90
N HIS A 215 4.95 -2.55 17.62
CA HIS A 215 4.76 -3.91 17.10
C HIS A 215 6.08 -4.69 17.01
N ASP A 216 7.22 -4.01 16.79
CA ASP A 216 8.51 -4.66 16.57
C ASP A 216 9.70 -3.93 17.23
N SER A 217 9.64 -3.79 18.56
CA SER A 217 10.72 -3.18 19.36
C SER A 217 12.09 -3.84 19.16
N LEU A 218 12.14 -5.16 18.97
CA LEU A 218 13.38 -5.92 18.75
C LEU A 218 13.99 -5.67 17.35
N GLY A 219 13.17 -5.40 16.34
CA GLY A 219 13.61 -5.10 14.97
C GLY A 219 14.23 -3.72 14.82
N PHE A 220 13.95 -2.81 15.75
CA PHE A 220 14.34 -1.39 15.66
C PHE A 220 15.84 -1.15 15.57
N GLY A 221 16.66 -1.87 16.35
CA GLY A 221 18.11 -1.64 16.32
C GLY A 221 18.79 -1.96 14.98
N LYS A 222 18.18 -2.80 14.13
CA LYS A 222 18.67 -3.03 12.76
C LYS A 222 18.17 -1.96 11.81
N LEU A 223 16.90 -1.58 11.94
CA LEU A 223 16.26 -0.59 11.09
C LEU A 223 16.86 0.81 11.30
N SER A 224 17.14 1.21 12.55
CA SER A 224 17.65 2.53 12.88
C SER A 224 18.95 2.84 12.13
N ARG A 225 19.85 1.86 12.00
CA ARG A 225 21.11 2.01 11.25
C ARG A 225 20.90 2.44 9.80
N TYR A 226 19.83 1.96 9.15
CA TYR A 226 19.51 2.34 7.76
C TYR A 226 18.80 3.69 7.67
N LEU A 227 18.19 4.15 8.76
CA LEU A 227 17.49 5.44 8.81
C LEU A 227 18.43 6.57 9.23
N ASP A 228 19.42 6.29 10.08
CA ASP A 228 20.37 7.27 10.60
C ASP A 228 21.30 7.83 9.50
N GLU A 229 21.44 7.12 8.36
CA GLU A 229 22.27 7.53 7.22
C GLU A 229 21.69 8.73 6.44
N ASP A 230 20.37 8.92 6.39
CA ASP A 230 19.78 10.05 5.66
C ASP A 230 19.62 11.26 6.57
N GLU A 231 19.99 12.47 6.14
CA GLU A 231 19.66 13.67 6.92
C GLU A 231 18.26 14.22 6.59
N ASN A 232 17.71 13.92 5.42
CA ASN A 232 16.43 14.44 4.95
C ASN A 232 15.24 13.64 5.52
N VAL A 233 14.36 14.31 6.27
CA VAL A 233 13.19 13.67 6.91
C VAL A 233 12.22 13.03 5.91
N ILE A 234 12.09 13.59 4.70
CA ILE A 234 11.19 13.07 3.67
C ILE A 234 11.72 11.72 3.16
N THR A 235 13.02 11.65 2.86
CA THR A 235 13.65 10.39 2.40
C THR A 235 13.69 9.36 3.52
N LYS A 236 13.97 9.77 4.77
CA LYS A 236 13.86 8.93 5.97
C LYS A 236 12.47 8.32 6.11
N THR A 237 11.42 9.14 5.99
CA THR A 237 10.02 8.70 6.10
C THR A 237 9.67 7.71 5.01
N ALA A 238 10.07 7.98 3.76
CA ALA A 238 9.85 7.07 2.64
C ALA A 238 10.60 5.74 2.82
N LYS A 239 11.86 5.77 3.29
CA LYS A 239 12.63 4.55 3.62
C LYS A 239 12.02 3.78 4.77
N LEU A 240 11.56 4.45 5.84
CA LEU A 240 10.84 3.81 6.94
C LEU A 240 9.57 3.12 6.43
N SER A 241 8.77 3.79 5.58
CA SER A 241 7.61 3.20 4.91
C SER A 241 7.99 1.91 4.17
N ARG A 242 9.05 1.95 3.37
CA ARG A 242 9.46 0.80 2.56
C ARG A 242 10.01 -0.34 3.40
N LEU A 243 10.92 -0.06 4.32
CA LEU A 243 11.67 -1.07 5.07
C LEU A 243 10.84 -1.69 6.20
N ALA A 244 10.06 -0.89 6.93
CA ALA A 244 9.25 -1.39 8.04
C ALA A 244 7.86 -1.85 7.60
N PHE A 245 7.19 -1.08 6.75
CA PHE A 245 5.80 -1.34 6.36
C PHE A 245 5.68 -2.09 5.03
N GLY A 246 6.75 -2.13 4.22
CA GLY A 246 6.71 -2.68 2.87
C GLY A 246 5.76 -1.92 1.96
N ALA A 247 5.57 -0.62 2.21
CA ALA A 247 4.66 0.23 1.47
C ALA A 247 5.44 1.35 0.80
N ASP A 248 5.07 1.66 -0.44
CA ASP A 248 5.55 2.85 -1.14
C ASP A 248 4.68 4.04 -0.76
N MET A 249 5.31 5.19 -0.52
CA MET A 249 4.63 6.40 -0.09
C MET A 249 4.48 7.38 -1.27
N VAL A 250 3.25 7.81 -1.52
CA VAL A 250 2.90 8.81 -2.54
C VAL A 250 2.01 9.87 -1.91
N VAL A 251 2.18 11.15 -2.24
CA VAL A 251 1.44 12.26 -1.65
C VAL A 251 0.38 12.75 -2.63
N TYR A 252 -0.88 12.75 -2.22
CA TYR A 252 -1.98 13.31 -3.00
C TYR A 252 -2.15 14.80 -2.69
N GLU A 253 -1.86 15.65 -3.66
CA GLU A 253 -2.11 17.09 -3.59
C GLU A 253 -3.62 17.35 -3.70
N SER A 254 -4.31 17.49 -2.57
CA SER A 254 -5.73 17.87 -2.53
C SER A 254 -5.91 19.35 -2.76
#